data_AF-A0A928L1C3-F1
#
_entry.id   AF-A0A928L1C3-F1
#
_cell.length_a   1.000
_cell.length_b   1.000
_cell.length_c   1.000
_cell.angle_alpha   90.00
_cell.angle_beta   90.00
_cell.angle_gamma   90.00
#
_symmetry.space_group_name_H-M   'P 1'
#
loop_
_entity.id
_entity.type
_entity.pdbx_description
1 polymer ?
#
loop_
_entity_poly.entity_id
_entity_poly.type
_entity_poly.pdbx_seq_one_letter_code
_entity_poly.pdbx_strand_id
1 'polypeptide(L)'
;MLKLGENLKKFRLKRELTQEQLADVFGVSAQAVSRWENGTTYPDITLLPTIAGYFEITLDELMGMEYLKSEEQLKEVIAKLDENGNKGLIYENILLLREAVKTYPTDYQLQFRLVNQLTFCQYRDGRGLDEEEINALNREAVEVGNRILSRCNDCEIINRTTQQLCYIYSRLGETEKAIEYAKKLPDIGACSTVILGDIYEGEQQNLHLQQAIKYYTKSMFQF
;
A
#
# COMPACT_ATOMS: atom_id res chain seq x y z
N MET A 1 -3.90 17.31 -0.90
CA MET A 1 -4.55 18.33 -0.05
C MET A 1 -5.98 18.49 -0.52
N LEU A 2 -6.96 18.49 0.39
CA LEU A 2 -8.37 18.62 0.05
C LEU A 2 -8.64 19.99 -0.57
N LYS A 3 -9.47 20.05 -1.62
CA LYS A 3 -9.81 21.30 -2.32
C LYS A 3 -11.19 21.85 -1.93
N LEU A 4 -11.68 21.49 -0.74
CA LEU A 4 -13.03 21.84 -0.29
C LEU A 4 -13.28 23.35 -0.37
N GLY A 5 -12.37 24.20 0.10
CA GLY A 5 -12.58 25.66 0.10
C GLY A 5 -12.69 26.25 -1.32
N GLU A 6 -11.79 25.84 -2.21
CA GLU A 6 -11.77 26.23 -3.62
C GLU A 6 -13.05 25.78 -4.33
N ASN A 7 -13.46 24.53 -4.11
CA ASN A 7 -14.66 23.95 -4.71
C ASN A 7 -15.93 24.58 -4.16
N LEU A 8 -16.03 24.78 -2.83
CA LEU A 8 -17.18 25.43 -2.21
C LEU A 8 -17.38 26.84 -2.79
N LYS A 9 -16.30 27.63 -2.89
CA LYS A 9 -16.34 28.95 -3.53
C LYS A 9 -16.77 28.87 -4.99
N LYS A 10 -16.21 27.93 -5.74
CA LYS A 10 -16.56 27.68 -7.15
C LYS A 10 -18.04 27.37 -7.32
N PHE A 11 -18.61 26.46 -6.52
CA PHE A 11 -20.01 26.07 -6.60
C PHE A 11 -20.95 27.17 -6.10
N ARG A 12 -20.57 27.91 -5.04
CA ARG A 12 -21.29 29.10 -4.58
C ARG A 12 -21.42 30.15 -5.68
N LEU A 13 -20.29 30.50 -6.31
CA LEU A 13 -20.26 31.50 -7.38
C LEU A 13 -21.03 31.03 -8.63
N LYS A 14 -21.03 29.73 -8.94
CA LYS A 14 -21.86 29.16 -10.02
C LYS A 14 -23.36 29.32 -9.79
N ARG A 15 -23.79 29.41 -8.52
CA ARG A 15 -25.18 29.71 -8.14
C ARG A 15 -25.41 31.20 -7.84
N GLU A 16 -24.43 32.05 -8.13
CA GLU A 16 -24.49 33.51 -7.93
C GLU A 16 -24.77 33.95 -6.47
N LEU A 17 -24.41 33.12 -5.50
CA LEU A 17 -24.66 33.39 -4.08
C LEU A 17 -23.52 34.19 -3.45
N THR A 18 -23.83 35.10 -2.52
CA THR A 18 -22.83 35.71 -1.61
C THR A 18 -22.48 34.75 -0.46
N GLN A 19 -21.41 35.05 0.29
CA GLN A 19 -21.03 34.23 1.45
C GLN A 19 -22.13 34.28 2.54
N GLU A 20 -22.80 35.42 2.70
CA GLU A 20 -23.94 35.61 3.60
C GLU A 20 -25.12 34.73 3.17
N GLN A 21 -25.50 34.78 1.90
CA GLN A 21 -26.60 33.98 1.38
C GLN A 21 -26.34 32.48 1.53
N LEU A 22 -25.11 32.03 1.32
CA LEU A 22 -24.74 30.63 1.54
C LEU A 22 -24.77 30.26 3.03
N ALA A 23 -24.38 31.21 3.90
CA ALA A 23 -24.39 30.99 5.34
C ALA A 23 -25.82 30.83 5.88
N ASP A 24 -26.77 31.62 5.36
CA ASP A 24 -28.19 31.54 5.70
C ASP A 24 -28.80 30.18 5.32
N VAL A 25 -28.42 29.63 4.16
CA VAL A 25 -28.87 28.30 3.69
C VAL A 25 -28.53 27.20 4.70
N PHE A 26 -27.34 27.27 5.30
CA PHE A 26 -26.83 26.23 6.20
C PHE A 26 -26.96 26.58 7.69
N GLY A 27 -27.54 27.74 8.02
CA GLY A 27 -27.71 28.19 9.40
C GLY A 27 -26.38 28.47 10.12
N VAL A 28 -25.38 28.98 9.40
CA VAL A 28 -24.05 29.30 9.93
C VAL A 28 -23.73 30.79 9.77
N SER A 29 -22.58 31.24 10.27
CA SER A 29 -22.15 32.62 10.07
C SER A 29 -21.44 32.80 8.71
N ALA A 30 -21.57 33.97 8.09
CA ALA A 30 -20.83 34.33 6.89
C ALA A 30 -19.30 34.22 7.10
N GLN A 31 -18.83 34.50 8.32
CA GLN A 31 -17.43 34.31 8.70
C GLN A 31 -17.01 32.83 8.63
N ALA A 32 -17.88 31.89 9.03
CA ALA A 32 -17.60 30.46 8.89
C ALA A 32 -17.43 30.08 7.42
N VAL A 33 -18.36 30.50 6.54
CA VAL A 33 -18.27 30.28 5.10
C VAL A 33 -16.97 30.87 4.52
N SER A 34 -16.62 32.10 4.91
CA SER A 34 -15.38 32.74 4.48
C SER A 34 -14.13 31.95 4.89
N ARG A 35 -14.09 31.45 6.13
CA ARG A 35 -12.99 30.62 6.62
C ARG A 35 -12.91 29.26 5.93
N TRP A 36 -14.06 28.68 5.56
CA TRP A 36 -14.12 27.44 4.77
C TRP A 36 -13.55 27.66 3.36
N GLU A 37 -13.99 28.71 2.67
CA GLU A 37 -13.52 29.03 1.31
C GLU A 37 -12.04 29.36 1.25
N ASN A 38 -11.49 29.94 2.32
CA ASN A 38 -10.07 30.25 2.44
C ASN A 38 -9.24 29.09 3.02
N GLY A 39 -9.85 27.92 3.28
CA GLY A 39 -9.16 26.74 3.82
C GLY A 39 -8.63 26.90 5.24
N THR A 40 -9.09 27.90 5.99
CA THR A 40 -8.67 28.16 7.38
C THR A 40 -9.33 27.18 8.36
N THR A 41 -10.57 26.79 8.07
CA THR A 41 -11.33 25.79 8.83
C THR A 41 -12.13 24.94 7.86
N TYR A 42 -12.66 23.81 8.32
CA TYR A 42 -13.59 22.99 7.54
C TYR A 42 -15.01 23.12 8.10
N PRO A 43 -16.06 22.93 7.27
CA PRO A 43 -17.40 22.66 7.76
C PRO A 43 -17.39 21.43 8.68
N ASP A 44 -18.36 21.35 9.59
CA ASP A 44 -18.55 20.12 10.35
C ASP A 44 -18.76 18.94 9.38
N ILE A 45 -18.21 17.77 9.72
CA ILE A 45 -18.33 16.58 8.88
C ILE A 45 -19.80 16.21 8.62
N THR A 46 -20.70 16.49 9.56
CA THR A 46 -22.14 16.23 9.40
C THR A 46 -22.80 17.21 8.44
N LEU A 47 -22.19 18.36 8.15
CA LEU A 47 -22.70 19.36 7.22
C LEU A 47 -22.30 19.07 5.77
N LEU A 48 -21.24 18.29 5.55
CA LEU A 48 -20.72 17.98 4.22
C LEU A 48 -21.75 17.29 3.29
N PRO A 49 -22.54 16.30 3.73
CA PRO A 49 -23.58 15.70 2.88
C PRO A 49 -24.64 16.72 2.47
N THR A 50 -25.02 17.63 3.37
CA THR A 50 -26.00 18.69 3.08
C THR A 50 -25.45 19.70 2.08
N ILE A 51 -24.18 20.08 2.21
CA ILE A 51 -23.51 20.98 1.25
C ILE A 51 -23.44 20.31 -0.13
N ALA A 52 -22.99 19.05 -0.19
CA ALA A 52 -22.91 18.30 -1.44
C ALA A 52 -24.29 18.15 -2.10
N GLY A 53 -25.31 17.79 -1.31
CA GLY A 53 -26.70 17.69 -1.77
C GLY A 53 -27.28 19.02 -2.25
N TYR A 54 -27.00 20.14 -1.55
CA TYR A 54 -27.46 21.46 -1.97
C TYR A 54 -26.92 21.86 -3.34
N PHE A 55 -25.65 21.54 -3.63
CA PHE A 55 -25.03 21.85 -4.91
C PHE A 55 -25.24 20.76 -5.99
N GLU A 56 -25.94 19.67 -5.67
CA GLU A 56 -26.18 18.53 -6.57
C GLU A 56 -24.87 17.89 -7.09
N ILE A 57 -23.88 17.78 -6.20
CA ILE A 57 -22.57 17.17 -6.49
C ILE A 57 -22.30 16.01 -5.53
N THR A 58 -21.32 15.18 -5.89
CA THR A 58 -20.83 14.14 -4.97
C THR A 58 -19.97 14.76 -3.86
N LEU A 59 -19.83 14.05 -2.74
CA LEU A 59 -18.89 14.45 -1.70
C LEU A 59 -17.45 14.46 -2.22
N ASP A 60 -17.11 13.54 -3.12
CA ASP A 60 -15.80 13.48 -3.77
C ASP A 60 -15.53 14.75 -4.59
N GLU A 61 -16.50 15.20 -5.38
CA GLU A 61 -16.43 16.46 -6.12
C GLU A 61 -16.30 17.67 -5.18
N LEU A 62 -17.07 17.72 -4.09
CA LEU A 62 -16.98 18.79 -3.09
C LEU A 62 -15.58 18.84 -2.47
N MET A 63 -15.06 17.68 -2.05
CA MET A 63 -13.76 17.53 -1.40
C MET A 63 -12.58 17.69 -2.38
N GLY A 64 -12.85 17.61 -3.68
CA GLY A 64 -11.84 17.61 -4.73
C GLY A 64 -11.05 16.30 -4.80
N MET A 65 -11.68 15.20 -4.39
CA MET A 65 -11.16 13.84 -4.50
C MET A 65 -11.49 13.31 -5.89
N GLU A 66 -10.68 13.65 -6.88
CA GLU A 66 -10.76 12.99 -8.18
C GLU A 66 -10.14 11.60 -8.05
N TYR A 67 -10.95 10.55 -8.14
CA TYR A 67 -10.51 9.15 -8.13
C TYR A 67 -9.35 8.89 -9.11
N LEU A 68 -9.37 9.56 -10.28
CA LEU A 68 -8.31 9.51 -11.28
C LEU A 68 -6.94 10.03 -10.77
N LYS A 69 -6.93 11.04 -9.89
CA LYS A 69 -5.68 11.56 -9.30
C LYS A 69 -5.06 10.55 -8.34
N SER A 70 -5.87 9.75 -7.65
CA SER A 70 -5.37 8.71 -6.76
C SER A 70 -4.66 7.60 -7.52
N GLU A 71 -5.19 7.17 -8.67
CA GLU A 71 -4.55 6.16 -9.51
C GLU A 71 -3.28 6.68 -10.18
N GLU A 72 -3.28 7.93 -10.66
CA GLU A 72 -2.11 8.55 -11.27
C GLU A 72 -0.99 8.75 -10.24
N GLN A 73 -1.32 9.23 -9.05
CA GLN A 73 -0.38 9.33 -7.92
C GLN A 73 0.19 7.97 -7.53
N LEU A 74 -0.64 6.93 -7.48
CA LEU A 74 -0.16 5.57 -7.20
C LEU A 74 0.82 5.09 -8.29
N LYS A 75 0.52 5.34 -9.57
CA LYS A 75 1.42 5.00 -10.69
C LYS A 75 2.76 5.75 -10.60
N GLU A 76 2.73 7.04 -10.27
CA GLU A 76 3.94 7.84 -10.07
C GLU A 76 4.79 7.30 -8.92
N VAL A 77 4.15 6.94 -7.80
CA VAL A 77 4.83 6.32 -6.66
C VAL A 77 5.47 5.00 -7.08
N ILE A 78 4.74 4.13 -7.79
CA ILE A 78 5.27 2.85 -8.27
C ILE A 78 6.46 3.06 -9.23
N ALA A 79 6.34 3.99 -10.18
CA ALA A 79 7.43 4.30 -11.11
C ALA A 79 8.70 4.78 -10.38
N LYS A 80 8.54 5.63 -9.35
CA LYS A 80 9.65 6.09 -8.53
C LYS A 80 10.28 4.97 -7.68
N LEU A 81 9.46 4.06 -7.17
CA LEU A 81 9.95 2.88 -6.45
C LEU A 81 10.81 1.99 -7.36
N ASP A 82 10.36 1.76 -8.59
CA ASP A 82 11.06 0.94 -9.56
C ASP A 82 12.36 1.62 -10.02
N GLU A 83 12.35 2.94 -10.25
CA GLU A 83 13.54 3.73 -10.57
C GLU A 83 14.60 3.66 -9.46
N ASN A 84 14.19 3.88 -8.21
CA ASN A 84 15.08 3.77 -7.05
C ASN A 84 15.61 2.34 -6.87
N GLY A 85 14.78 1.33 -7.14
CA GLY A 85 15.18 -0.08 -7.11
C GLY A 85 16.31 -0.36 -8.10
N ASN A 86 16.20 0.16 -9.34
CA ASN A 86 17.24 0.04 -10.36
C ASN A 86 18.54 0.77 -9.98
N LYS A 87 18.46 1.83 -9.17
CA LYS A 87 19.62 2.58 -8.65
C LYS A 87 20.20 2.00 -7.36
N GLY A 88 19.59 0.97 -6.78
CA GLY A 88 19.99 0.40 -5.49
C GLY A 88 19.66 1.28 -4.28
N LEU A 89 18.77 2.27 -4.43
CA LEU A 89 18.32 3.19 -3.39
C LEU A 89 17.24 2.55 -2.51
N ILE A 90 17.65 1.50 -1.79
CA ILE A 90 16.75 0.66 -0.98
C ILE A 90 16.13 1.45 0.19
N TYR A 91 16.93 2.24 0.90
CA TYR A 91 16.44 2.96 2.08
C TYR A 91 15.47 4.09 1.69
N GLU A 92 15.75 4.78 0.60
CA GLU A 92 14.88 5.80 0.02
C GLU A 92 13.54 5.19 -0.38
N ASN A 93 13.57 3.96 -0.91
CA ASN A 93 12.35 3.19 -1.18
C ASN A 93 11.58 2.83 0.08
N ILE A 94 12.26 2.47 1.17
CA ILE A 94 11.59 2.24 2.46
C ILE A 94 10.84 3.50 2.90
N LEU A 95 11.47 4.67 2.82
CA LEU A 95 10.83 5.93 3.20
C LEU A 95 9.59 6.21 2.35
N LEU A 96 9.70 6.05 1.02
CA LEU A 96 8.57 6.24 0.11
C LEU A 96 7.45 5.23 0.36
N LEU A 97 7.79 3.96 0.61
CA LEU A 97 6.82 2.89 0.90
C LEU A 97 6.10 3.11 2.22
N ARG A 98 6.77 3.61 3.27
CA ARG A 98 6.12 3.94 4.54
C ARG A 98 5.01 4.98 4.36
N GLU A 99 5.25 6.02 3.56
CA GLU A 99 4.23 7.03 3.26
C GLU A 99 3.14 6.49 2.34
N ALA A 100 3.51 5.69 1.33
CA ALA A 100 2.56 5.06 0.42
C ALA A 100 1.60 4.13 1.17
N VAL A 101 2.09 3.31 2.10
CA VAL A 101 1.28 2.38 2.90
C VAL A 101 0.33 3.10 3.87
N LYS A 102 0.69 4.29 4.36
CA LYS A 102 -0.23 5.14 5.14
C LYS A 102 -1.36 5.69 4.26
N THR A 103 -1.04 6.04 3.02
CA THR A 103 -1.99 6.60 2.05
C THR A 103 -2.90 5.51 1.47
N TYR A 104 -2.37 4.31 1.23
CA TYR A 104 -3.04 3.16 0.63
C TYR A 104 -3.00 1.93 1.55
N PRO A 105 -3.67 1.98 2.72
CA PRO A 105 -3.56 0.93 3.75
C PRO A 105 -4.18 -0.42 3.38
N THR A 106 -4.99 -0.47 2.31
CA THR A 106 -5.60 -1.70 1.77
C THR A 106 -4.83 -2.26 0.57
N ASP A 107 -3.80 -1.56 0.09
CA ASP A 107 -2.93 -2.08 -0.96
C ASP A 107 -1.88 -3.03 -0.33
N TYR A 108 -2.19 -4.32 -0.35
CA TYR A 108 -1.32 -5.35 0.22
C TYR A 108 -0.05 -5.58 -0.61
N GLN A 109 -0.04 -5.20 -1.89
CA GLN A 109 1.13 -5.32 -2.73
C GLN A 109 2.20 -4.29 -2.32
N LEU A 110 1.79 -3.04 -2.06
CA LEU A 110 2.69 -2.02 -1.49
C LEU A 110 3.20 -2.41 -0.11
N GLN A 111 2.34 -2.99 0.73
CA GLN A 111 2.76 -3.48 2.05
C GLN A 111 3.78 -4.61 1.92
N PHE A 112 3.58 -5.56 1.01
CA PHE A 112 4.55 -6.64 0.78
C PHE A 112 5.86 -6.12 0.18
N ARG A 113 5.81 -5.12 -0.71
CA ARG A 113 7.02 -4.42 -1.19
C ARG A 113 7.79 -3.79 -0.03
N LEU A 114 7.10 -3.16 0.93
CA LEU A 114 7.71 -2.61 2.14
C LEU A 114 8.39 -3.70 2.96
N VAL A 115 7.70 -4.81 3.24
CA VAL A 115 8.27 -5.97 3.96
C VAL A 115 9.57 -6.44 3.29
N ASN A 116 9.59 -6.57 1.96
CA ASN A 116 10.81 -6.99 1.25
C ASN A 116 11.94 -5.97 1.40
N GLN A 117 11.68 -4.69 1.13
CA GLN A 117 12.74 -3.68 1.17
C GLN A 117 13.33 -3.55 2.57
N LEU A 118 12.49 -3.59 3.62
CA LEU A 118 12.93 -3.63 5.01
C LEU A 118 13.83 -4.84 5.28
N THR A 119 13.43 -6.01 4.79
CA THR A 119 14.15 -7.28 4.98
C THR A 119 15.54 -7.29 4.33
N PHE A 120 15.74 -6.59 3.22
CA PHE A 120 17.00 -6.62 2.45
C PHE A 120 17.84 -5.35 2.61
N CYS A 121 17.40 -4.37 3.38
CA CYS A 121 18.15 -3.14 3.61
C CYS A 121 19.36 -3.39 4.51
N GLN A 122 20.54 -3.12 3.96
CA GLN A 122 21.82 -3.26 4.67
C GLN A 122 22.59 -1.93 4.77
N TYR A 123 22.13 -0.90 4.07
CA TYR A 123 22.81 0.40 3.99
C TYR A 123 21.83 1.55 4.18
N ARG A 124 22.29 2.61 4.83
CA ARG A 124 21.58 3.88 4.97
C ARG A 124 22.58 5.03 4.93
N ASP A 125 22.27 6.10 4.21
CA ASP A 125 23.10 7.31 4.13
C ASP A 125 24.58 7.04 3.76
N GLY A 126 24.81 6.06 2.89
CA GLY A 126 26.16 5.67 2.44
C GLY A 126 26.98 4.84 3.43
N ARG A 127 26.40 4.45 4.58
CA ARG A 127 27.04 3.52 5.54
C ARG A 127 26.28 2.21 5.68
N GLY A 128 26.99 1.16 6.06
CA GLY A 128 26.38 -0.09 6.50
C GLY A 128 25.57 0.12 7.77
N LEU A 129 24.49 -0.65 7.91
CA LEU A 129 23.69 -0.72 9.14
C LEU A 129 24.36 -1.66 10.14
N ASP A 130 24.25 -1.32 11.42
CA ASP A 130 24.61 -2.25 12.49
C ASP A 130 23.51 -3.29 12.74
N GLU A 131 23.80 -4.27 13.59
CA GLU A 131 22.88 -5.37 13.89
C GLU A 131 21.58 -4.89 14.55
N GLU A 132 21.65 -3.85 15.40
CA GLU A 132 20.48 -3.31 16.07
C GLU A 132 19.54 -2.62 15.08
N GLU A 133 20.09 -1.85 14.14
CA GLU A 133 19.36 -1.22 13.05
C GLU A 133 18.71 -2.24 12.11
N ILE A 134 19.46 -3.28 11.72
CA ILE A 134 18.93 -4.38 10.89
C ILE A 134 17.79 -5.10 11.63
N ASN A 135 17.97 -5.38 12.92
CA ASN A 135 16.94 -6.03 13.74
C ASN A 135 15.70 -5.15 13.91
N ALA A 136 15.85 -3.83 14.01
CA ALA A 136 14.73 -2.90 14.04
C ALA A 136 13.91 -2.93 12.73
N LEU A 137 14.59 -2.90 11.57
CA LEU A 137 13.91 -3.01 10.27
C LEU A 137 13.20 -4.37 10.11
N ASN A 138 13.84 -5.45 10.55
CA ASN A 138 13.25 -6.78 10.56
C ASN A 138 11.98 -6.85 11.45
N ARG A 139 12.00 -6.23 12.63
CA ARG A 139 10.81 -6.17 13.51
C ARG A 139 9.67 -5.38 12.88
N GLU A 140 9.96 -4.25 12.25
CA GLU A 140 8.96 -3.51 11.48
C GLU A 140 8.38 -4.36 10.33
N ALA A 141 9.23 -5.09 9.61
CA ALA A 141 8.79 -6.00 8.56
C ALA A 141 7.86 -7.10 9.10
N VAL A 142 8.11 -7.60 10.32
CA VAL A 142 7.23 -8.54 11.00
C VAL A 142 5.86 -7.93 11.32
N GLU A 143 5.83 -6.70 11.84
CA GLU A 143 4.57 -6.00 12.15
C GLU A 143 3.71 -5.80 10.90
N VAL A 144 4.34 -5.32 9.82
CA VAL A 144 3.65 -5.12 8.52
C VAL A 144 3.21 -6.46 7.95
N GLY A 145 4.07 -7.49 7.97
CA GLY A 145 3.75 -8.82 7.47
C GLY A 145 2.58 -9.48 8.21
N ASN A 146 2.56 -9.41 9.54
CA ASN A 146 1.45 -9.92 10.35
C ASN A 146 0.13 -9.18 10.05
N ARG A 147 0.19 -7.87 9.80
CA ARG A 147 -0.98 -7.10 9.37
C ARG A 147 -1.53 -7.62 8.04
N ILE A 148 -0.65 -7.91 7.06
CA ILE A 148 -1.06 -8.53 5.78
C ILE A 148 -1.75 -9.86 6.05
N LEU A 149 -1.13 -10.77 6.82
CA LEU A 149 -1.68 -12.10 7.10
C LEU A 149 -3.04 -12.07 7.81
N SER A 150 -3.31 -11.02 8.60
CA SER A 150 -4.57 -10.88 9.35
C SER A 150 -5.75 -10.36 8.53
N ARG A 151 -5.51 -9.71 7.38
CA ARG A 151 -6.55 -8.98 6.62
C ARG A 151 -6.59 -9.27 5.12
N CYS A 152 -5.49 -9.77 4.55
CA CYS A 152 -5.39 -10.10 3.14
C CYS A 152 -6.08 -11.44 2.87
N ASN A 153 -6.76 -11.54 1.72
CA ASN A 153 -7.38 -12.78 1.24
C ASN A 153 -6.69 -13.32 -0.03
N ASP A 154 -5.64 -12.66 -0.51
CA ASP A 154 -4.89 -13.09 -1.68
C ASP A 154 -3.84 -14.13 -1.27
N CYS A 155 -4.05 -15.38 -1.69
CA CYS A 155 -3.17 -16.49 -1.34
C CYS A 155 -1.71 -16.30 -1.79
N GLU A 156 -1.46 -15.65 -2.92
CA GLU A 156 -0.09 -15.41 -3.39
C GLU A 156 0.62 -14.45 -2.44
N ILE A 157 -0.02 -13.34 -2.10
CA ILE A 157 0.53 -12.34 -1.18
C ILE A 157 0.71 -12.95 0.21
N ILE A 158 -0.27 -13.73 0.70
CA ILE A 158 -0.18 -14.44 1.99
C ILE A 158 1.00 -15.40 2.01
N ASN A 159 1.17 -16.24 0.99
CA ASN A 159 2.25 -17.22 0.94
C ASN A 159 3.62 -16.54 0.85
N ARG A 160 3.75 -15.52 -0.01
CA ARG A 160 5.00 -14.76 -0.13
C ARG A 160 5.35 -14.03 1.16
N THR A 161 4.35 -13.43 1.83
CA THR A 161 4.55 -12.77 3.13
C THR A 161 4.96 -13.78 4.19
N THR A 162 4.28 -14.92 4.26
CA THR A 162 4.61 -16.02 5.19
C THR A 162 6.05 -16.50 4.98
N GLN A 163 6.47 -16.67 3.72
CA GLN A 163 7.85 -17.01 3.38
C GLN A 163 8.85 -15.96 3.87
N GLN A 164 8.59 -14.67 3.63
CA GLN A 164 9.47 -13.60 4.11
C GLN A 164 9.58 -13.60 5.63
N LEU A 165 8.46 -13.77 6.35
CA LEU A 165 8.46 -13.86 7.80
C LEU A 165 9.29 -15.04 8.33
N CYS A 166 9.30 -16.18 7.63
CA CYS A 166 10.19 -17.30 7.99
C CYS A 166 11.66 -16.87 7.99
N TYR A 167 12.10 -16.15 6.95
CA TYR A 167 13.48 -15.66 6.85
C TYR A 167 13.78 -14.61 7.91
N ILE A 168 12.84 -13.71 8.19
CA ILE A 168 13.02 -12.65 9.19
C ILE A 168 13.14 -13.26 10.59
N TYR A 169 12.23 -14.16 10.99
CA TYR A 169 12.29 -14.83 12.29
C TYR A 169 13.58 -15.65 12.44
N SER A 170 14.05 -16.31 11.37
CA SER A 170 15.33 -17.01 11.39
C SER A 170 16.51 -16.07 11.66
N ARG A 171 16.51 -14.85 11.09
CA ARG A 171 17.58 -13.86 11.32
C ARG A 171 17.54 -13.25 12.72
N LEU A 172 16.35 -13.11 13.29
CA LEU A 172 16.14 -12.65 14.67
C LEU A 172 16.46 -13.73 15.72
N GLY A 173 16.84 -14.94 15.30
CA GLY A 173 17.10 -16.08 16.20
C GLY A 173 15.83 -16.78 16.71
N GLU A 174 14.65 -16.36 16.26
CA GLU A 174 13.35 -16.91 16.66
C GLU A 174 13.00 -18.17 15.85
N THR A 175 13.85 -19.19 15.95
CA THR A 175 13.81 -20.41 15.12
C THR A 175 12.48 -21.16 15.22
N GLU A 176 11.88 -21.24 16.42
CA GLU A 176 10.60 -21.92 16.62
C GLU A 176 9.46 -21.26 15.83
N LYS A 177 9.42 -19.91 15.83
CA LYS A 177 8.42 -19.17 15.03
C LYS A 177 8.69 -19.31 13.54
N ALA A 178 9.95 -19.31 13.11
CA ALA A 178 10.29 -19.54 11.71
C ALA A 178 9.74 -20.90 11.24
N ILE A 179 9.88 -21.95 12.05
CA ILE A 179 9.33 -23.29 11.76
C ILE A 179 7.79 -23.28 11.78
N GLU A 180 7.17 -22.60 12.75
CA GLU A 180 5.71 -22.47 12.82
C GLU A 180 5.14 -21.84 11.54
N TYR A 181 5.75 -20.76 11.04
CA TYR A 181 5.32 -20.09 9.81
C TYR A 181 5.61 -20.94 8.57
N ALA A 182 6.75 -21.65 8.53
CA ALA A 182 7.07 -22.53 7.43
C ALA A 182 6.02 -23.64 7.25
N LYS A 183 5.46 -24.16 8.36
CA LYS A 183 4.38 -25.15 8.34
C LYS A 183 3.03 -24.61 7.82
N LYS A 184 2.85 -23.29 7.76
CA LYS A 184 1.64 -22.65 7.20
C LYS A 184 1.70 -22.52 5.68
N LEU A 185 2.89 -22.66 5.08
CA LEU A 185 3.05 -22.63 3.63
C LEU A 185 2.43 -23.87 2.98
N PRO A 186 1.92 -23.75 1.75
CA PRO A 186 1.35 -24.88 1.04
C PRO A 186 2.39 -25.99 0.85
N ASP A 187 1.94 -27.23 0.98
CA ASP A 187 2.74 -28.39 0.61
C ASP A 187 3.09 -28.33 -0.88
N ILE A 188 4.28 -28.82 -1.22
CA ILE A 188 4.77 -28.88 -2.60
C ILE A 188 3.77 -29.56 -3.55
N GLY A 189 3.18 -30.69 -3.15
CA GLY A 189 2.22 -31.42 -3.97
C GLY A 189 0.88 -30.70 -4.12
N ALA A 190 0.58 -29.76 -3.23
CA ALA A 190 -0.61 -28.92 -3.27
C ALA A 190 -0.38 -27.54 -3.93
N CYS A 191 0.84 -27.26 -4.39
CA CYS A 191 1.13 -26.02 -5.11
C CYS A 191 0.47 -26.00 -6.49
N SER A 192 -0.06 -24.84 -6.88
CA SER A 192 -0.72 -24.66 -8.19
C SER A 192 0.18 -25.04 -9.37
N THR A 193 1.47 -24.75 -9.32
CA THR A 193 2.42 -25.14 -10.38
C THR A 193 2.45 -26.65 -10.64
N VAL A 194 2.34 -27.46 -9.58
CA VAL A 194 2.35 -28.93 -9.69
C VAL A 194 1.01 -29.41 -10.24
N ILE A 195 -0.10 -28.98 -9.65
CA ILE A 195 -1.45 -29.37 -10.09
C ILE A 195 -1.73 -28.93 -11.54
N LEU A 196 -1.27 -27.75 -11.96
CA LEU A 196 -1.40 -27.31 -13.36
C LEU A 196 -0.54 -28.14 -14.31
N GLY A 197 0.62 -28.63 -13.86
CA GLY A 197 1.43 -29.59 -14.62
C GLY A 197 0.77 -30.96 -14.79
N ASP A 198 -0.15 -31.33 -13.90
CA ASP A 198 -0.94 -32.56 -14.02
C ASP A 198 -2.19 -32.37 -14.91
N ILE A 199 -2.75 -31.15 -14.95
CA ILE A 199 -3.97 -30.84 -15.71
C ILE A 199 -3.68 -30.50 -17.18
N TYR A 200 -2.62 -29.72 -17.45
CA TYR A 200 -2.29 -29.31 -18.81
C TYR A 200 -1.62 -30.43 -19.60
N GLU A 201 -1.84 -30.44 -20.91
CA GLU A 201 -1.20 -31.37 -21.86
C GLU A 201 -0.27 -30.60 -22.82
N GLY A 202 0.71 -31.29 -23.42
CA GLY A 202 1.56 -30.74 -24.48
C GLY A 202 2.56 -29.67 -24.01
N GLU A 203 2.67 -28.56 -24.74
CA GLU A 203 3.67 -27.51 -24.44
C GLU A 203 3.41 -26.79 -23.12
N GLN A 204 2.14 -26.60 -22.73
CA GLN A 204 1.80 -25.96 -21.45
C GLN A 204 2.18 -26.83 -20.26
N GLN A 205 2.04 -28.15 -20.39
CA GLN A 205 2.51 -29.11 -19.39
C GLN A 205 4.02 -28.98 -19.15
N ASN A 206 4.78 -28.99 -20.24
CA ASN A 206 6.23 -28.88 -20.20
C ASN A 206 6.69 -27.58 -19.54
N LEU A 207 6.01 -26.46 -19.81
CA LEU A 207 6.33 -25.17 -19.20
C LEU A 207 6.18 -25.21 -17.67
N HIS A 208 5.08 -25.75 -17.16
CA HIS A 208 4.82 -25.81 -15.72
C HIS A 208 5.73 -26.81 -15.00
N LEU A 209 5.97 -27.98 -15.58
CA LEU A 209 6.91 -28.96 -15.03
C LEU A 209 8.36 -28.44 -15.05
N GLN A 210 8.78 -27.74 -16.11
CA GLN A 210 10.09 -27.08 -16.15
C GLN A 210 10.22 -25.97 -15.11
N GLN A 211 9.18 -25.19 -14.86
CA GLN A 211 9.18 -24.17 -13.80
C GLN A 211 9.34 -24.80 -12.42
N ALA A 212 8.63 -25.89 -12.14
CA ALA A 212 8.79 -26.66 -10.91
C ALA A 212 10.24 -27.17 -10.77
N ILE A 213 10.77 -27.87 -11.77
CA ILE A 213 12.13 -28.45 -11.76
C ILE A 213 13.22 -27.37 -11.65
N LYS A 214 13.09 -26.23 -12.32
CA LYS A 214 14.05 -25.13 -12.28
C LYS A 214 14.16 -24.52 -10.87
N TYR A 215 13.07 -24.49 -10.13
CA TYR A 215 13.07 -24.05 -8.74
C TYR A 215 13.88 -25.02 -7.85
N TYR A 216 13.77 -26.34 -8.07
CA TYR A 216 14.48 -27.38 -7.31
C TYR A 216 15.96 -27.54 -7.68
N THR A 217 16.31 -27.40 -8.95
CA THR A 217 17.68 -27.64 -9.43
C THR A 217 18.63 -26.49 -9.12
N LYS A 218 18.13 -25.25 -9.06
CA LYS A 218 18.97 -24.09 -8.73
C LYS A 218 19.53 -24.13 -7.29
N SER A 219 18.85 -24.85 -6.37
CA SER A 219 19.33 -25.13 -5.01
C SER A 219 20.18 -26.39 -4.88
N MET A 220 20.09 -27.35 -5.81
CA MET A 220 20.87 -28.60 -5.73
C MET A 220 22.28 -28.52 -6.36
N PHE A 221 22.53 -27.55 -7.25
CA PHE A 221 23.79 -27.47 -8.01
C PHE A 221 24.74 -26.33 -7.56
N GLN A 222 24.67 -25.89 -6.30
CA GLN A 222 25.71 -25.06 -5.68
C GLN A 222 26.63 -25.91 -4.78
N PHE A 223 27.30 -26.91 -5.37
CA PHE A 223 28.45 -27.59 -4.79
C PHE A 223 29.66 -27.38 -5.70
#